data_AF-A0A091D001-F1
#
_entry.id   AF-A0A091D001-F1
#
_cell.length_a   1.000
_cell.length_b   1.000
_cell.length_c   1.000
_cell.angle_alpha   90.00
_cell.angle_beta   90.00
_cell.angle_gamma   90.00
#
_symmetry.space_group_name_H-M   'P 1'
#
loop_
_entity.id
_entity.type
_entity.pdbx_description
1 polymer ?
#
loop_
_entity_poly.entity_id
_entity_poly.type
_entity_poly.pdbx_seq_one_letter_code
_entity_poly.pdbx_strand_id
1 'polypeptide(L)'
;MQRKEDGRKKGERERKGGGGEESKSKGPETLYAGQKLNDNEWHTVRVVRRGKSLKLTVDDDVAEGTMVGDHTRLEFHNIETGIMTEKRYISVVPSSFIGHLQSLMFNGLLYIDLCKNGDIDYCELKARFGLRNIIADPVTFKTKSSYLSLATLQAYTSMHLFFQFKTTSADGFILFNSGDGNDFIAVELVKGFIHYVFDLGNGPNVIKGNSDRPLNDNQWHNVVITRDNSNTHSLKVDTKVVTQVINGAKNLDLKGDLYMAGLAQGMYGNLPKLVASRDGFQGCLASVDLNGRLPDLINDALHRSGQIERGCEGPSTTCQEDSCGNQGVCMQQWEGFTCDCSMTSYSGNQCNDPVEMEAGGSDDLNPFDMMENWDLPQAVGWEN
;
A
#
# COMPACT_ATOMS: atom_id res chain seq x y z
N MET A 1 -4.82 0.76 18.51
CA MET A 1 -4.40 -0.06 19.68
C MET A 1 -2.92 0.24 19.94
N GLN A 2 -2.56 0.91 21.04
CA GLN A 2 -1.15 1.21 21.35
C GLN A 2 -0.85 1.01 22.84
N ARG A 3 0.31 0.36 23.05
CA ARG A 3 1.24 0.36 24.21
C ARG A 3 0.71 -0.08 25.59
N LYS A 4 1.13 -1.29 25.98
CA LYS A 4 1.49 -1.59 27.38
C LYS A 4 2.95 -1.20 27.58
N GLU A 5 3.22 -0.26 28.49
CA GLU A 5 4.55 -0.08 29.08
C GLU A 5 4.58 -0.84 30.41
N ASP A 6 5.44 -1.85 30.50
CA ASP A 6 5.78 -2.54 31.74
C ASP A 6 6.71 -1.65 32.57
N GLY A 7 6.21 -1.12 33.67
CA GLY A 7 6.98 -0.34 34.64
C GLY A 7 6.96 -0.96 36.03
N ARG A 8 7.87 -1.90 36.30
CA ARG A 8 8.13 -2.44 37.64
C ARG A 8 9.12 -1.53 38.37
N LYS A 9 8.69 -0.72 39.33
CA LYS A 9 9.58 -0.17 40.38
C LYS A 9 8.95 -0.25 41.76
N LYS A 10 9.71 -0.89 42.66
CA LYS A 10 9.51 -0.98 44.12
C LYS A 10 9.55 0.42 44.74
N GLY A 11 8.78 0.58 45.82
CA GLY A 11 8.50 1.87 46.43
C GLY A 11 9.61 2.46 47.28
N GLU A 12 9.37 3.72 47.66
CA GLU A 12 9.97 4.39 48.80
C GLU A 12 8.96 5.41 49.33
N ARG A 13 8.72 5.39 50.64
CA ARG A 13 7.85 6.34 51.35
C ARG A 13 8.68 7.55 51.72
N GLU A 14 8.24 8.75 51.34
CA GLU A 14 8.55 9.97 52.10
C GLU A 14 7.30 10.82 52.26
N ARG A 15 7.01 11.17 53.52
CA ARG A 15 6.03 12.19 53.93
C ARG A 15 6.76 13.52 54.05
N LYS A 16 6.22 14.60 53.46
CA LYS A 16 6.13 15.95 54.07
C LYS A 16 5.18 16.82 53.24
N GLY A 17 4.36 17.60 53.93
CA GLY A 17 3.20 18.31 53.38
C GLY A 17 3.45 19.76 52.94
N GLY A 18 2.34 20.43 52.59
CA GLY A 18 2.26 21.86 52.28
C GLY A 18 1.25 22.11 51.17
N GLY A 19 0.23 22.92 51.45
CA GLY A 19 -0.95 23.11 50.59
C GLY A 19 -0.67 23.74 49.22
N GLY A 20 -1.56 23.43 48.29
CA GLY A 20 -1.55 23.87 46.90
C GLY A 20 -2.06 22.76 45.99
N GLU A 21 -3.35 22.43 46.06
CA GLU A 21 -3.99 21.54 45.10
C GLU A 21 -4.13 22.28 43.76
N GLU A 22 -3.01 22.40 43.03
CA GLU A 22 -3.09 22.50 41.58
C GLU A 22 -3.69 21.19 41.09
N SER A 23 -4.91 21.25 40.55
CA SER A 23 -5.57 20.12 39.94
C SER A 23 -4.73 19.66 38.74
N LYS A 24 -3.80 18.73 38.98
CA LYS A 24 -3.13 17.99 37.92
C LYS A 24 -4.22 17.39 37.05
N SER A 25 -4.32 17.86 35.81
CA SER A 25 -5.07 17.23 34.74
C SER A 25 -4.82 15.72 34.81
N LYS A 26 -5.83 14.96 35.24
CA LYS A 26 -5.74 13.49 35.24
C LYS A 26 -5.81 13.08 33.78
N GLY A 27 -4.79 12.35 33.33
CA GLY A 27 -4.59 12.02 31.91
C GLY A 27 -5.79 11.30 31.28
N PRO A 28 -5.70 10.96 29.99
CA PRO A 28 -6.81 10.37 29.25
C PRO A 28 -7.26 9.02 29.83
N GLU A 29 -8.56 8.84 29.99
CA GLU A 29 -9.20 7.56 30.30
C GLU A 29 -9.50 6.83 28.99
N THR A 30 -9.06 5.57 28.86
CA THR A 30 -9.15 4.83 27.59
C THR A 30 -9.79 3.45 27.78
N LEU A 31 -10.75 3.11 26.92
CA LEU A 31 -11.33 1.78 26.79
C LEU A 31 -11.08 1.23 25.39
N TYR A 32 -10.97 -0.09 25.28
CA TYR A 32 -10.76 -0.80 24.02
C TYR A 32 -11.75 -1.95 23.91
N ALA A 33 -12.37 -2.11 22.74
CA ALA A 33 -13.26 -3.23 22.40
C ALA A 33 -13.10 -3.56 20.91
N GLY A 34 -13.35 -4.81 20.57
CA GLY A 34 -13.21 -5.36 19.22
C GLY A 34 -11.78 -5.75 18.85
N GLN A 35 -11.67 -6.61 17.83
CA GLN A 35 -10.41 -7.03 17.23
C GLN A 35 -10.59 -7.14 15.72
N LYS A 36 -9.55 -6.80 14.95
CA LYS A 36 -9.51 -6.94 13.48
C LYS A 36 -10.65 -6.23 12.74
N LEU A 37 -11.07 -5.06 13.24
CA LEU A 37 -12.20 -4.25 12.71
C LEU A 37 -11.92 -3.52 11.38
N ASN A 38 -10.78 -3.80 10.77
CA ASN A 38 -10.29 -3.21 9.52
C ASN A 38 -10.40 -4.22 8.37
N ASP A 39 -11.49 -4.99 8.36
CA ASP A 39 -11.80 -6.04 7.40
C ASP A 39 -12.63 -5.55 6.21
N ASN A 40 -12.99 -4.25 6.21
CA ASN A 40 -13.87 -3.59 5.24
C ASN A 40 -15.34 -4.02 5.33
N GLU A 41 -15.74 -4.58 6.48
CA GLU A 41 -17.13 -4.84 6.83
C GLU A 41 -17.68 -3.72 7.74
N TRP A 42 -19.01 -3.67 7.87
CA TRP A 42 -19.65 -2.71 8.77
C TRP A 42 -19.55 -3.16 10.22
N HIS A 43 -19.05 -2.27 11.07
CA HIS A 43 -19.05 -2.43 12.53
C HIS A 43 -19.90 -1.37 13.21
N THR A 44 -20.58 -1.75 14.30
CA THR A 44 -21.42 -0.84 15.10
C THR A 44 -20.71 -0.49 16.40
N VAL A 45 -20.39 0.80 16.58
CA VAL A 45 -19.82 1.33 17.82
C VAL A 45 -20.90 2.03 18.64
N ARG A 46 -21.03 1.66 19.92
CA ARG A 46 -21.92 2.31 20.89
C ARG A 46 -21.12 2.76 22.11
N VAL A 47 -21.26 4.02 22.47
CA VAL A 47 -20.63 4.61 23.66
C VAL A 47 -21.72 5.10 24.60
N VAL A 48 -21.68 4.67 25.85
CA VAL A 48 -22.57 5.14 26.92
C VAL A 48 -21.72 5.66 28.07
N ARG A 49 -21.95 6.92 28.44
CA ARG A 49 -21.31 7.55 29.61
C ARG A 49 -22.37 7.96 30.63
N ARG A 50 -22.22 7.53 31.87
CA ARG A 50 -23.06 7.92 33.01
C ARG A 50 -22.20 8.40 34.17
N GLY A 51 -22.05 9.71 34.31
CA GLY A 51 -21.14 10.30 35.30
C GLY A 51 -19.71 9.81 35.06
N LYS A 52 -19.18 9.03 36.01
CA LYS A 52 -17.85 8.40 35.93
C LYS A 52 -17.83 7.05 35.20
N SER A 53 -18.99 6.43 35.00
CA SER A 53 -19.09 5.12 34.33
C SER A 53 -19.04 5.29 32.81
N LEU A 54 -18.18 4.50 32.18
CA LEU A 54 -17.99 4.41 30.74
C LEU A 54 -18.31 2.99 30.28
N LYS A 55 -19.04 2.88 29.18
CA LYS A 55 -19.30 1.61 28.49
C LYS A 55 -19.09 1.82 27.00
N LEU A 56 -18.22 0.99 26.43
CA LEU A 56 -17.94 0.90 25.01
C LEU A 56 -18.43 -0.48 24.53
N THR A 57 -19.20 -0.50 23.46
CA THR A 57 -19.63 -1.73 22.80
C THR A 57 -19.26 -1.62 21.32
N VAL A 58 -18.58 -2.63 20.80
CA VAL A 58 -18.27 -2.76 19.37
C VAL A 58 -18.82 -4.09 18.92
N ASP A 59 -19.85 -4.04 18.08
CA ASP A 59 -20.69 -5.19 17.72
C ASP A 59 -21.22 -5.89 18.99
N ASP A 60 -20.69 -7.08 19.29
CA ASP A 60 -21.03 -7.88 20.47
C ASP A 60 -19.99 -7.78 21.60
N ASP A 61 -18.81 -7.18 21.34
CA ASP A 61 -17.76 -7.02 22.35
C ASP A 61 -18.02 -5.80 23.25
N VAL A 62 -17.87 -5.98 24.55
CA VAL A 62 -18.23 -4.98 25.57
C VAL A 62 -17.05 -4.72 26.50
N ALA A 63 -16.68 -3.44 26.61
CA ALA A 63 -15.72 -2.95 27.58
C ALA A 63 -16.38 -1.93 28.51
N GLU A 64 -16.18 -2.09 29.81
CA GLU A 64 -16.67 -1.17 30.84
C GLU A 64 -15.50 -0.59 31.62
N GLY A 65 -15.63 0.66 32.06
CA GLY A 65 -14.61 1.39 32.80
C GLY A 65 -15.21 2.41 33.73
N THR A 66 -14.40 2.86 34.69
CA THR A 66 -14.76 3.94 35.60
C THR A 66 -13.64 4.97 35.60
N MET A 67 -13.97 6.22 35.29
CA MET A 67 -13.00 7.32 35.26
C MET A 67 -12.40 7.60 36.64
N VAL A 68 -11.11 7.91 36.68
CA VAL A 68 -10.40 8.32 37.89
C VAL A 68 -10.53 9.83 38.10
N GLY A 69 -10.74 10.23 39.37
CA GLY A 69 -10.96 11.63 39.76
C GLY A 69 -12.41 12.06 39.74
N ASP A 70 -12.64 13.34 40.06
CA ASP A 70 -13.96 13.85 40.43
C ASP A 70 -14.66 14.63 39.32
N HIS A 71 -13.93 14.98 38.26
CA HIS A 71 -14.50 15.66 37.11
C HIS A 71 -15.36 14.71 36.27
N THR A 72 -16.59 15.12 36.00
CA THR A 72 -17.57 14.36 35.18
C THR A 72 -18.21 15.19 34.08
N ARG A 73 -18.02 16.51 34.08
CA ARG A 73 -18.53 17.44 33.06
C ARG A 73 -17.64 17.39 31.82
N LEU A 74 -18.26 17.36 30.65
CA LEU A 74 -17.60 17.41 29.34
C LEU A 74 -18.10 18.66 28.61
N GLU A 75 -17.18 19.46 28.11
CA GLU A 75 -17.48 20.66 27.33
C GLU A 75 -16.87 20.49 25.94
N PHE A 76 -17.65 20.75 24.91
CA PHE A 76 -17.24 20.66 23.51
C PHE A 76 -18.09 21.61 22.68
N HIS A 77 -17.52 22.05 21.55
CA HIS A 77 -18.21 22.93 20.60
C HIS A 77 -18.58 22.19 19.31
N ASN A 78 -17.73 21.25 18.88
CA ASN A 78 -17.84 20.55 17.61
C ASN A 78 -17.95 19.04 17.83
N ILE A 79 -18.71 18.38 16.97
CA ILE A 79 -18.64 16.93 16.78
C ILE A 79 -17.95 16.71 15.44
N GLU A 80 -16.70 16.27 15.47
CA GLU A 80 -15.89 16.05 14.29
C GLU A 80 -15.81 14.56 13.98
N THR A 81 -15.97 14.18 12.73
CA THR A 81 -15.78 12.80 12.28
C THR A 81 -14.83 12.72 11.11
N GLY A 82 -13.94 11.74 11.16
CA GLY A 82 -13.02 11.39 10.09
C GLY A 82 -11.81 12.30 9.93
N ILE A 83 -11.83 13.51 10.50
CA ILE A 83 -10.66 14.38 10.64
C ILE A 83 -10.71 15.03 12.02
N MET A 84 -9.56 15.54 12.48
CA MET A 84 -9.47 16.38 13.67
C MET A 84 -8.95 17.76 13.29
N THR A 85 -9.76 18.79 13.49
CA THR A 85 -9.45 20.17 13.13
C THR A 85 -8.89 20.97 14.30
N GLU A 86 -9.42 20.77 15.51
CA GLU A 86 -8.97 21.46 16.73
C GLU A 86 -7.76 20.74 17.35
N LYS A 87 -6.60 21.40 17.34
CA LYS A 87 -5.31 20.81 17.75
C LYS A 87 -4.70 21.50 18.97
N ARG A 88 -5.32 22.57 19.50
CA ARG A 88 -4.71 23.42 20.54
C ARG A 88 -4.32 22.70 21.84
N TYR A 89 -4.98 21.59 22.16
CA TYR A 89 -4.84 20.92 23.47
C TYR A 89 -4.35 19.47 23.39
N ILE A 90 -3.89 19.02 22.22
CA ILE A 90 -3.54 17.61 21.99
C ILE A 90 -2.09 17.48 21.51
N SER A 91 -1.34 16.57 22.14
CA SER A 91 0.04 16.24 21.77
C SER A 91 0.15 15.19 20.66
N VAL A 92 -0.91 14.38 20.42
CA VAL A 92 -0.95 13.32 19.41
C VAL A 92 -2.24 13.40 18.61
N VAL A 93 -2.14 13.80 17.35
CA VAL A 93 -3.27 13.89 16.42
C VAL A 93 -3.52 12.50 15.80
N PRO A 94 -4.74 11.92 15.91
CA PRO A 94 -5.09 10.71 15.18
C PRO A 94 -4.95 10.89 13.66
N SER A 95 -4.68 9.80 12.94
CA SER A 95 -4.72 9.82 11.47
C SER A 95 -6.14 10.11 10.96
N SER A 96 -6.23 10.71 9.78
CA SER A 96 -7.50 10.91 9.08
C SER A 96 -8.16 9.54 8.80
N PHE A 97 -9.48 9.52 8.74
CA PHE A 97 -10.24 8.30 8.46
C PHE A 97 -10.36 8.05 6.95
N ILE A 98 -10.10 6.81 6.54
CA ILE A 98 -10.39 6.31 5.20
C ILE A 98 -11.43 5.21 5.35
N GLY A 99 -12.64 5.47 4.86
CA GLY A 99 -13.76 4.54 4.97
C GLY A 99 -15.10 5.25 4.84
N HIS A 100 -16.16 4.53 5.17
CA HIS A 100 -17.52 5.06 5.22
C HIS A 100 -18.01 5.10 6.66
N LEU A 101 -18.78 6.13 6.99
CA LEU A 101 -19.49 6.25 8.25
C LEU A 101 -20.99 6.31 7.96
N GLN A 102 -21.78 5.73 8.85
CA GLN A 102 -23.24 5.74 8.76
C GLN A 102 -23.83 5.91 10.16
N SER A 103 -25.01 6.51 10.23
CA SER A 103 -25.83 6.57 11.45
C SER A 103 -25.10 7.15 12.68
N LEU A 104 -24.31 8.20 12.49
CA LEU A 104 -23.70 8.93 13.61
C LEU A 104 -24.81 9.53 14.48
N MET A 105 -25.04 8.89 15.62
CA MET A 105 -26.02 9.33 16.60
C MET A 105 -25.31 9.89 17.82
N PHE A 106 -25.64 11.11 18.19
CA PHE A 106 -25.17 11.72 19.43
C PHE A 106 -26.35 12.33 20.18
N ASN A 107 -26.59 11.86 21.42
CA ASN A 107 -27.73 12.25 22.25
C ASN A 107 -29.10 12.21 21.54
N GLY A 108 -29.30 11.20 20.70
CA GLY A 108 -30.56 10.98 19.97
C GLY A 108 -30.68 11.72 18.64
N LEU A 109 -29.71 12.56 18.28
CA LEU A 109 -29.68 13.26 16.99
C LEU A 109 -28.79 12.52 15.98
N LEU A 110 -29.33 12.29 14.79
CA LEU A 110 -28.65 11.63 13.66
C LEU A 110 -27.98 12.69 12.76
N TYR A 111 -26.75 13.09 13.12
CA TYR A 111 -26.09 14.25 12.49
C TYR A 111 -25.78 14.07 11.00
N ILE A 112 -25.47 12.85 10.54
CA ILE A 112 -25.22 12.58 9.12
C ILE A 112 -26.50 12.80 8.30
N ASP A 113 -27.64 12.29 8.78
CA ASP A 113 -28.93 12.41 8.10
C ASP A 113 -29.44 13.85 8.12
N LEU A 114 -29.38 14.52 9.27
CA LEU A 114 -29.75 15.93 9.42
C LEU A 114 -28.93 16.82 8.47
N CYS A 115 -27.62 16.60 8.40
CA CYS A 115 -26.75 17.34 7.50
C CYS A 115 -27.06 17.05 6.02
N LYS A 116 -27.28 15.78 5.65
CA LYS A 116 -27.60 15.39 4.27
C LYS A 116 -28.92 16.01 3.78
N ASN A 117 -29.92 16.08 4.66
CA ASN A 117 -31.24 16.61 4.34
C ASN A 117 -31.31 18.14 4.40
N GLY A 118 -30.30 18.80 4.97
CA GLY A 118 -30.31 20.26 5.19
C GLY A 118 -31.18 20.69 6.38
N ASP A 119 -31.45 19.79 7.32
CA ASP A 119 -32.23 20.07 8.53
C ASP A 119 -31.45 20.92 9.55
N ILE A 120 -30.13 21.02 9.38
CA ILE A 120 -29.21 21.85 10.17
C ILE A 120 -28.31 22.66 9.23
N ASP A 121 -28.04 23.91 9.60
CA ASP A 121 -27.22 24.86 8.83
C ASP A 121 -25.76 24.91 9.30
N TYR A 122 -25.48 24.47 10.54
CA TYR A 122 -24.15 24.40 11.14
C TYR A 122 -23.38 23.12 10.78
N CYS A 123 -23.64 22.51 9.61
CA CYS A 123 -22.88 21.36 9.13
C CYS A 123 -21.79 21.79 8.14
N GLU A 124 -20.53 21.50 8.46
CA GLU A 124 -19.39 21.68 7.56
C GLU A 124 -18.82 20.32 7.14
N LEU A 125 -18.70 20.08 5.83
CA LEU A 125 -18.21 18.80 5.32
C LEU A 125 -17.30 18.96 4.09
N LYS A 126 -16.22 18.16 4.08
CA LYS A 126 -15.40 17.89 2.89
C LYS A 126 -15.62 16.47 2.35
N ALA A 127 -16.42 15.67 3.06
CA ALA A 127 -16.76 14.31 2.69
C ALA A 127 -17.76 14.28 1.52
N ARG A 128 -18.09 13.07 1.05
CA ARG A 128 -19.17 12.88 0.07
C ARG A 128 -20.16 11.86 0.60
N PHE A 129 -21.45 12.10 0.34
CA PHE A 129 -22.50 11.15 0.67
C PHE A 129 -22.55 9.99 -0.35
N GLY A 130 -22.94 8.81 0.13
CA GLY A 130 -23.08 7.60 -0.68
C GLY A 130 -21.90 6.63 -0.58
N LEU A 131 -22.17 5.37 -0.86
CA LEU A 131 -21.16 4.32 -0.89
C LEU A 131 -20.43 4.33 -2.23
N ARG A 132 -19.11 4.14 -2.18
CA ARG A 132 -18.21 4.10 -3.34
C ARG A 132 -16.88 3.48 -2.95
N ASN A 133 -16.18 2.90 -3.92
CA ASN A 133 -14.80 2.50 -3.71
C ASN A 133 -13.94 3.75 -3.46
N ILE A 134 -13.12 3.71 -2.41
CA ILE A 134 -12.27 4.84 -2.02
C ILE A 134 -10.87 4.60 -2.58
N ILE A 135 -10.38 5.57 -3.34
CA ILE A 135 -8.97 5.71 -3.74
C ILE A 135 -8.48 7.00 -3.08
N ALA A 136 -7.69 6.89 -2.01
CA ALA A 136 -7.23 8.04 -1.24
C ALA A 136 -5.82 8.47 -1.68
N ASP A 137 -5.64 9.78 -1.88
CA ASP A 137 -4.37 10.43 -2.26
C ASP A 137 -3.52 9.63 -3.27
N PRO A 138 -4.04 9.35 -4.48
CA PRO A 138 -3.29 8.62 -5.49
C PRO A 138 -2.04 9.40 -5.93
N VAL A 139 -0.93 8.69 -6.09
CA VAL A 139 0.36 9.23 -6.56
C VAL A 139 0.89 8.34 -7.68
N THR A 140 1.35 8.97 -8.76
CA THR A 140 1.91 8.31 -9.94
C THR A 140 3.43 8.35 -9.91
N PHE A 141 4.05 7.20 -10.12
CA PHE A 141 5.48 7.01 -10.38
C PHE A 141 5.65 6.76 -11.88
N LYS A 142 6.10 7.79 -12.61
CA LYS A 142 6.07 7.77 -14.08
C LYS A 142 7.10 6.84 -14.69
N THR A 143 8.25 6.65 -14.05
CA THR A 143 9.32 5.79 -14.57
C THR A 143 9.69 4.71 -13.56
N LYS A 144 10.24 3.57 -14.04
CA LYS A 144 10.77 2.51 -13.17
C LYS A 144 11.96 2.95 -12.29
N SER A 145 12.55 4.11 -12.56
CA SER A 145 13.60 4.72 -11.73
C SER A 145 13.08 5.71 -10.70
N SER A 146 11.78 6.02 -10.72
CA SER A 146 11.16 6.96 -9.79
C SER A 146 10.93 6.28 -8.44
N TYR A 147 11.37 6.92 -7.36
CA TYR A 147 11.17 6.41 -6.01
C TYR A 147 11.18 7.54 -4.99
N LEU A 148 10.65 7.25 -3.81
CA LEU A 148 10.76 8.12 -2.65
C LEU A 148 11.11 7.33 -1.40
N SER A 149 11.63 8.01 -0.39
CA SER A 149 11.92 7.42 0.91
C SER A 149 11.10 8.09 2.01
N LEU A 150 10.63 7.31 2.98
CA LEU A 150 9.87 7.71 4.15
C LEU A 150 10.62 7.29 5.42
N ALA A 151 10.18 7.80 6.56
CA ALA A 151 10.69 7.34 7.85
C ALA A 151 10.46 5.82 8.04
N THR A 152 11.35 5.18 8.78
CA THR A 152 11.37 3.73 9.02
C THR A 152 10.00 3.18 9.42
N LEU A 153 9.61 2.07 8.79
CA LEU A 153 8.37 1.38 9.11
C LEU A 153 8.37 0.85 10.55
N GLN A 154 7.35 1.21 11.31
CA GLN A 154 7.19 0.78 12.70
C GLN A 154 6.44 -0.55 12.77
N ALA A 155 7.12 -1.69 12.60
CA ALA A 155 6.49 -3.01 12.47
C ALA A 155 7.09 -4.11 13.38
N TYR A 156 7.51 -3.74 14.60
CA TYR A 156 8.29 -4.61 15.48
C TYR A 156 7.56 -5.89 15.93
N THR A 157 6.40 -5.81 16.58
CA THR A 157 5.67 -6.99 17.11
C THR A 157 4.50 -7.45 16.26
N SER A 158 3.87 -6.52 15.54
CA SER A 158 2.77 -6.77 14.61
C SER A 158 2.86 -5.76 13.48
N MET A 159 2.21 -6.09 12.37
CA MET A 159 2.24 -5.27 11.17
C MET A 159 0.89 -5.29 10.49
N HIS A 160 0.44 -4.12 10.05
CA HIS A 160 -0.67 -3.98 9.12
C HIS A 160 -0.24 -3.00 8.02
N LEU A 161 -0.10 -3.48 6.79
CA LEU A 161 0.12 -2.65 5.62
C LEU A 161 -1.11 -2.75 4.74
N PHE A 162 -1.58 -1.61 4.26
CA PHE A 162 -2.58 -1.57 3.20
C PHE A 162 -2.15 -0.55 2.15
N PHE A 163 -2.34 -0.91 0.90
CA PHE A 163 -2.22 0.03 -0.21
C PHE A 163 -3.02 -0.48 -1.39
N GLN A 164 -3.33 0.44 -2.30
CA GLN A 164 -3.89 0.14 -3.59
C GLN A 164 -2.85 0.47 -4.65
N PHE A 165 -2.80 -0.34 -5.71
CA PHE A 165 -1.94 -0.05 -6.85
C PHE A 165 -2.67 -0.25 -8.16
N LYS A 166 -2.17 0.42 -9.20
CA LYS A 166 -2.62 0.30 -10.59
C LYS A 166 -1.41 0.41 -11.51
N THR A 167 -1.21 -0.56 -12.40
CA THR A 167 -0.06 -0.60 -13.31
C THR A 167 -0.36 -1.44 -14.56
N THR A 168 0.47 -1.27 -15.59
CA THR A 168 0.56 -2.15 -16.76
C THR A 168 1.87 -2.93 -16.78
N SER A 169 2.84 -2.59 -15.92
CA SER A 169 4.13 -3.30 -15.81
C SER A 169 3.94 -4.59 -15.04
N ALA A 170 4.40 -5.72 -15.58
CA ALA A 170 4.33 -7.01 -14.90
C ALA A 170 5.35 -7.16 -13.75
N ASP A 171 6.44 -6.39 -13.80
CA ASP A 171 7.51 -6.45 -12.81
C ASP A 171 7.80 -5.05 -12.26
N GLY A 172 8.10 -4.96 -10.97
CA GLY A 172 8.43 -3.69 -10.34
C GLY A 172 8.44 -3.74 -8.82
N PHE A 173 9.42 -3.05 -8.24
CA PHE A 173 9.62 -2.99 -6.80
C PHE A 173 8.71 -1.95 -6.13
N ILE A 174 7.87 -2.33 -5.15
CA ILE A 174 6.84 -1.45 -4.55
C ILE A 174 7.27 -0.89 -3.19
N LEU A 175 7.83 -1.70 -2.30
CA LEU A 175 8.18 -1.30 -0.93
C LEU A 175 9.43 -2.03 -0.44
N PHE A 176 10.40 -1.33 0.16
CA PHE A 176 11.57 -1.92 0.82
C PHE A 176 11.86 -1.24 2.15
N ASN A 177 12.15 -2.01 3.20
CA ASN A 177 12.87 -1.50 4.35
C ASN A 177 13.89 -2.55 4.78
N SER A 178 15.16 -2.17 4.84
CA SER A 178 16.20 -2.98 5.48
C SER A 178 16.09 -2.90 7.01
N GLY A 179 16.78 -3.81 7.70
CA GLY A 179 16.86 -3.89 9.15
C GLY A 179 18.26 -4.20 9.64
N ASP A 180 18.37 -4.50 10.94
CA ASP A 180 19.62 -4.94 11.54
C ASP A 180 19.98 -6.36 11.07
N GLY A 181 21.25 -6.57 10.71
CA GLY A 181 21.72 -7.86 10.21
C GLY A 181 21.10 -8.22 8.86
N ASN A 182 20.28 -9.28 8.84
CA ASN A 182 19.60 -9.76 7.63
C ASN A 182 18.11 -9.40 7.62
N ASP A 183 17.60 -8.69 8.63
CA ASP A 183 16.18 -8.34 8.68
C ASP A 183 15.82 -7.44 7.50
N PHE A 184 14.72 -7.75 6.83
CA PHE A 184 14.16 -6.87 5.82
C PHE A 184 12.69 -7.18 5.56
N ILE A 185 12.02 -6.22 4.92
CA ILE A 185 10.73 -6.39 4.28
C ILE A 185 10.80 -5.85 2.86
N ALA A 186 10.23 -6.60 1.93
CA ALA A 186 10.04 -6.20 0.55
C ALA A 186 8.63 -6.57 0.05
N VAL A 187 8.05 -5.69 -0.76
CA VAL A 187 6.86 -5.98 -1.54
C VAL A 187 7.16 -5.63 -2.99
N GLU A 188 6.88 -6.56 -3.88
CA GLU A 188 7.21 -6.42 -5.30
C GLU A 188 6.15 -7.08 -6.17
N LEU A 189 6.07 -6.64 -7.42
CA LEU A 189 5.30 -7.30 -8.45
C LEU A 189 6.27 -8.13 -9.30
N VAL A 190 5.94 -9.40 -9.52
CA VAL A 190 6.75 -10.33 -10.31
C VAL A 190 5.84 -11.09 -11.26
N LYS A 191 6.05 -10.94 -12.56
CA LYS A 191 5.20 -11.52 -13.62
C LYS A 191 3.71 -11.22 -13.42
N GLY A 192 3.40 -10.05 -12.87
CA GLY A 192 2.05 -9.56 -12.57
C GLY A 192 1.47 -10.05 -11.25
N PHE A 193 2.23 -10.76 -10.41
CA PHE A 193 1.75 -11.24 -9.11
C PHE A 193 2.46 -10.54 -7.96
N ILE A 194 1.74 -10.18 -6.90
CA ILE A 194 2.33 -9.56 -5.70
C ILE A 194 3.12 -10.62 -4.94
N HIS A 195 4.38 -10.34 -4.64
CA HIS A 195 5.20 -11.09 -3.72
C HIS A 195 5.47 -10.25 -2.48
N TYR A 196 5.24 -10.85 -1.31
CA TYR A 196 5.67 -10.34 -0.02
C TYR A 196 6.89 -11.16 0.43
N VAL A 197 8.06 -10.51 0.51
CA VAL A 197 9.33 -11.13 0.89
C VAL A 197 9.82 -10.50 2.19
N PHE A 198 10.29 -11.30 3.13
CA PHE A 198 10.77 -10.79 4.40
C PHE A 198 11.76 -11.75 5.07
N ASP A 199 12.59 -11.22 5.95
CA ASP A 199 13.42 -11.99 6.87
C ASP A 199 13.30 -11.36 8.27
N LEU A 200 13.15 -12.22 9.28
CA LEU A 200 13.03 -11.86 10.70
C LEU A 200 14.28 -12.31 11.50
N GLY A 201 15.36 -12.69 10.82
CA GLY A 201 16.58 -13.25 11.40
C GLY A 201 16.70 -14.77 11.26
N ASN A 202 15.72 -15.43 10.63
CA ASN A 202 15.65 -16.88 10.45
C ASN A 202 15.84 -17.34 9.00
N GLY A 203 16.19 -16.41 8.12
CA GLY A 203 16.29 -16.64 6.69
C GLY A 203 15.06 -16.09 5.94
N PRO A 204 15.24 -15.78 4.66
CA PRO A 204 14.22 -15.08 3.90
C PRO A 204 13.06 -16.01 3.54
N ASN A 205 11.85 -15.47 3.63
CA ASN A 205 10.59 -16.12 3.28
C ASN A 205 9.89 -15.33 2.18
N VAL A 206 9.06 -16.01 1.38
CA VAL A 206 8.23 -15.40 0.35
C VAL A 206 6.81 -15.93 0.42
N ILE A 207 5.84 -15.03 0.46
CA ILE A 207 4.42 -15.31 0.32
C ILE A 207 3.97 -14.71 -1.01
N LYS A 208 3.46 -15.55 -1.91
CA LYS A 208 2.96 -15.12 -3.22
C LYS A 208 1.46 -14.87 -3.13
N GLY A 209 1.00 -13.77 -3.71
CA GLY A 209 -0.42 -13.44 -3.81
C GLY A 209 -1.16 -14.51 -4.62
N ASN A 210 -2.39 -14.81 -4.21
CA ASN A 210 -3.23 -15.83 -4.83
C ASN A 210 -4.28 -15.19 -5.75
N SER A 211 -3.83 -14.43 -6.75
CA SER A 211 -4.73 -13.90 -7.79
C SER A 211 -4.88 -14.91 -8.93
N ASP A 212 -6.06 -14.98 -9.52
CA ASP A 212 -6.35 -15.90 -10.63
C ASP A 212 -5.73 -15.41 -11.96
N ARG A 213 -5.36 -14.13 -12.04
CA ARG A 213 -4.78 -13.45 -13.21
C ARG A 213 -3.64 -12.51 -12.79
N PRO A 214 -2.74 -12.14 -13.74
CA PRO A 214 -1.80 -11.04 -13.56
C PRO A 214 -2.53 -9.72 -13.23
N LEU A 215 -1.96 -8.93 -12.31
CA LEU A 215 -2.52 -7.71 -11.73
C LEU A 215 -2.03 -6.43 -12.42
N ASN A 216 -1.32 -6.58 -13.54
CA ASN A 216 -0.86 -5.49 -14.39
C ASN A 216 -1.87 -5.19 -15.51
N ASP A 217 -3.16 -5.19 -15.16
CA ASP A 217 -4.31 -5.06 -16.07
C ASP A 217 -4.87 -3.62 -16.13
N ASN A 218 -4.12 -2.65 -15.60
CA ASN A 218 -4.50 -1.24 -15.49
C ASN A 218 -5.76 -0.99 -14.62
N GLN A 219 -6.14 -1.91 -13.75
CA GLN A 219 -7.17 -1.72 -12.73
C GLN A 219 -6.56 -1.45 -11.35
N TRP A 220 -7.40 -0.94 -10.44
CA TRP A 220 -7.01 -0.78 -9.03
C TRP A 220 -7.14 -2.11 -8.32
N HIS A 221 -6.05 -2.57 -7.71
CA HIS A 221 -6.02 -3.75 -6.86
C HIS A 221 -5.72 -3.37 -5.41
N ASN A 222 -6.36 -4.06 -4.47
CA ASN A 222 -6.16 -3.89 -3.03
C ASN A 222 -5.12 -4.89 -2.54
N VAL A 223 -4.13 -4.42 -1.76
CA VAL A 223 -3.15 -5.29 -1.11
C VAL A 223 -3.17 -5.02 0.39
N VAL A 224 -3.45 -6.07 1.18
CA VAL A 224 -3.31 -6.04 2.64
C VAL A 224 -2.25 -7.05 3.04
N ILE A 225 -1.26 -6.61 3.83
CA ILE A 225 -0.24 -7.47 4.41
C ILE A 225 -0.32 -7.33 5.92
N THR A 226 -0.57 -8.43 6.61
CA THR A 226 -0.65 -8.42 8.08
C THR A 226 0.29 -9.44 8.70
N ARG A 227 0.82 -9.11 9.87
CA ARG A 227 1.52 -10.02 10.76
C ARG A 227 1.00 -9.83 12.18
N ASP A 228 0.47 -10.89 12.77
CA ASP A 228 -0.01 -10.85 14.16
C ASP A 228 1.06 -11.28 15.18
N ASN A 229 0.72 -11.18 16.46
CA ASN A 229 1.62 -11.55 17.57
C ASN A 229 1.91 -13.06 17.64
N SER A 230 1.13 -13.88 16.93
CA SER A 230 1.37 -15.33 16.80
C SER A 230 2.39 -15.66 15.70
N ASN A 231 2.90 -14.63 15.00
CA ASN A 231 3.76 -14.75 13.82
C ASN A 231 3.04 -15.40 12.63
N THR A 232 1.72 -15.18 12.55
CA THR A 232 0.91 -15.53 11.37
C THR A 232 0.94 -14.36 10.41
N HIS A 233 1.50 -14.58 9.23
CA HIS A 233 1.56 -13.63 8.13
C HIS A 233 0.40 -13.89 7.18
N SER A 234 -0.22 -12.82 6.69
CA SER A 234 -1.30 -12.90 5.69
C SER A 234 -1.05 -11.89 4.58
N LEU A 235 -1.19 -12.33 3.33
CA LEU A 235 -1.22 -11.49 2.14
C LEU A 235 -2.60 -11.64 1.51
N LYS A 236 -3.39 -10.57 1.54
CA LYS A 236 -4.68 -10.47 0.86
C LYS A 236 -4.51 -9.60 -0.37
N VAL A 237 -4.82 -10.17 -1.54
CA VAL A 237 -4.92 -9.44 -2.80
C VAL A 237 -6.37 -9.46 -3.23
N ASP A 238 -6.97 -8.28 -3.32
CA ASP A 238 -8.41 -8.08 -3.50
C ASP A 238 -9.24 -8.88 -2.49
N THR A 239 -9.81 -10.00 -2.91
CA THR A 239 -10.65 -10.87 -2.08
C THR A 239 -9.94 -12.14 -1.63
N LYS A 240 -8.77 -12.46 -2.20
CA LYS A 240 -8.06 -13.73 -2.00
C LYS A 240 -6.99 -13.57 -0.93
N VAL A 241 -6.99 -14.45 0.06
CA VAL A 241 -6.05 -14.42 1.19
C VAL A 241 -5.13 -15.63 1.14
N VAL A 242 -3.84 -15.41 1.38
CA VAL A 242 -2.85 -16.44 1.65
C VAL A 242 -2.28 -16.21 3.03
N THR A 243 -2.26 -17.25 3.87
CA THR A 243 -1.74 -17.17 5.24
C THR A 243 -0.59 -18.15 5.43
N GLN A 244 0.46 -17.73 6.12
CA GLN A 244 1.59 -18.57 6.47
C GLN A 244 2.04 -18.31 7.90
N VAL A 245 2.21 -19.37 8.69
CA VAL A 245 2.77 -19.29 10.04
C VAL A 245 4.27 -19.48 9.95
N ILE A 246 5.02 -18.55 10.54
CA ILE A 246 6.49 -18.60 10.56
C ILE A 246 6.99 -18.97 11.95
N ASN A 247 7.86 -19.97 12.01
CA ASN A 247 8.46 -20.42 13.26
C ASN A 247 9.76 -19.68 13.58
N GLY A 248 9.99 -19.46 14.88
CA GLY A 248 11.22 -18.89 15.42
C GLY A 248 11.14 -17.38 15.65
N ALA A 249 12.05 -16.59 15.06
CA ALA A 249 12.14 -15.16 15.29
C ALA A 249 10.83 -14.45 14.91
N LYS A 250 10.37 -13.57 15.79
CA LYS A 250 9.06 -12.92 15.71
C LYS A 250 9.14 -11.42 15.47
N ASN A 251 10.28 -10.82 15.77
CA ASN A 251 10.43 -9.39 15.73
C ASN A 251 11.13 -9.00 14.44
N LEU A 252 10.66 -7.92 13.82
CA LEU A 252 11.28 -7.34 12.64
C LEU A 252 11.95 -6.03 13.07
N ASP A 253 13.28 -6.00 13.17
CA ASP A 253 14.02 -4.79 13.59
C ASP A 253 14.49 -4.00 12.36
N LEU A 254 13.58 -3.16 11.85
CA LEU A 254 13.85 -2.31 10.69
C LEU A 254 14.69 -1.09 11.05
N LYS A 255 15.58 -0.68 10.13
CA LYS A 255 16.45 0.49 10.23
C LYS A 255 16.50 1.25 8.91
N GLY A 256 16.90 2.51 8.99
CA GLY A 256 17.01 3.37 7.82
C GLY A 256 15.65 3.64 7.17
N ASP A 257 15.69 4.23 5.99
CA ASP A 257 14.49 4.70 5.32
C ASP A 257 13.64 3.56 4.75
N LEU A 258 12.32 3.78 4.73
CA LEU A 258 11.36 2.98 3.98
C LEU A 258 11.31 3.51 2.55
N TYR A 259 11.71 2.69 1.58
CA TYR A 259 11.66 3.06 0.16
C TYR A 259 10.34 2.62 -0.47
N MET A 260 9.75 3.50 -1.27
CA MET A 260 8.50 3.29 -1.99
C MET A 260 8.73 3.40 -3.50
N ALA A 261 8.12 2.49 -4.25
CA ALA A 261 8.13 2.35 -5.71
C ALA A 261 9.50 2.15 -6.39
N GLY A 262 10.59 2.02 -5.63
CA GLY A 262 11.89 1.73 -6.20
C GLY A 262 13.01 2.05 -5.23
N LEU A 263 14.25 1.93 -5.71
CA LEU A 263 15.47 2.14 -4.96
C LEU A 263 16.46 2.98 -5.77
N ALA A 264 17.49 3.49 -5.11
CA ALA A 264 18.64 4.07 -5.81
C ALA A 264 19.37 3.00 -6.62
N GLN A 265 19.89 3.35 -7.80
CA GLN A 265 20.47 2.40 -8.77
C GLN A 265 21.51 1.44 -8.17
N GLY A 266 22.38 1.93 -7.28
CA GLY A 266 23.42 1.13 -6.64
C GLY A 266 22.91 0.12 -5.60
N MET A 267 21.64 0.20 -5.19
CA MET A 267 21.07 -0.66 -4.16
C MET A 267 20.53 -1.99 -4.72
N TYR A 268 20.06 -2.01 -5.98
CA TYR A 268 19.49 -3.22 -6.59
C TYR A 268 20.48 -4.40 -6.65
N GLY A 269 21.78 -4.13 -6.75
CA GLY A 269 22.82 -5.15 -6.74
C GLY A 269 23.03 -5.85 -5.39
N ASN A 270 22.56 -5.25 -4.30
CA ASN A 270 22.74 -5.72 -2.92
C ASN A 270 21.45 -6.27 -2.30
N LEU A 271 20.43 -6.51 -3.12
CA LEU A 271 19.14 -7.02 -2.63
C LEU A 271 19.25 -8.48 -2.16
N PRO A 272 18.46 -8.87 -1.14
CA PRO A 272 18.36 -10.28 -0.72
C PRO A 272 17.97 -11.19 -1.88
N LYS A 273 18.55 -12.41 -1.92
CA LYS A 273 18.41 -13.33 -3.07
C LYS A 273 16.97 -13.67 -3.48
N LEU A 274 16.03 -13.69 -2.52
CA LEU A 274 14.62 -13.99 -2.81
C LEU A 274 13.83 -12.81 -3.38
N VAL A 275 14.38 -11.60 -3.33
CA VAL A 275 13.80 -10.42 -4.00
C VAL A 275 14.16 -10.50 -5.47
N ALA A 276 13.15 -10.57 -6.34
CA ALA A 276 13.34 -10.82 -7.76
C ALA A 276 13.54 -9.54 -8.59
N SER A 277 12.85 -8.47 -8.23
CA SER A 277 12.80 -7.23 -9.02
C SER A 277 14.16 -6.53 -9.04
N ARG A 278 14.54 -6.04 -10.22
CA ARG A 278 15.76 -5.26 -10.45
C ARG A 278 15.49 -3.85 -10.98
N ASP A 279 14.21 -3.50 -11.07
CA ASP A 279 13.70 -2.20 -11.45
C ASP A 279 12.62 -1.76 -10.44
N GLY A 280 12.33 -0.46 -10.37
CA GLY A 280 11.24 0.08 -9.57
C GLY A 280 9.88 -0.14 -10.19
N PHE A 281 8.84 0.11 -9.39
CA PHE A 281 7.45 0.14 -9.79
C PHE A 281 7.16 1.39 -10.63
N GLN A 282 6.50 1.16 -11.77
CA GLN A 282 5.93 2.20 -12.61
C GLN A 282 4.42 2.05 -12.59
N GLY A 283 3.70 3.07 -12.15
CA GLY A 283 2.27 2.94 -11.87
C GLY A 283 1.75 3.96 -10.87
N CYS A 284 0.55 3.74 -10.37
CA CYS A 284 -0.02 4.50 -9.27
C CYS A 284 -0.03 3.71 -7.97
N LEU A 285 0.24 4.40 -6.86
CA LEU A 285 -0.04 3.94 -5.51
C LEU A 285 -1.09 4.85 -4.87
N ALA A 286 -1.99 4.29 -4.08
CA ALA A 286 -3.02 5.03 -3.36
C ALA A 286 -3.34 4.35 -2.03
N SER A 287 -4.05 5.07 -1.16
CA SER A 287 -4.57 4.58 0.11
C SER A 287 -3.50 3.89 0.96
N VAL A 288 -2.28 4.44 0.97
CA VAL A 288 -1.15 3.84 1.69
C VAL A 288 -1.34 4.01 3.19
N ASP A 289 -1.42 2.87 3.88
CA ASP A 289 -1.42 2.72 5.33
C ASP A 289 -0.22 1.89 5.77
N LEU A 290 0.67 2.52 6.53
CA LEU A 290 1.88 1.94 7.08
C LEU A 290 1.71 1.75 8.59
N ASN A 291 1.02 0.68 8.96
CA ASN A 291 0.76 0.29 10.35
C ASN A 291 0.00 1.36 11.16
N GLY A 292 -1.06 1.92 10.57
CA GLY A 292 -1.91 2.97 11.12
C GLY A 292 -1.47 4.39 10.76
N ARG A 293 -0.30 4.55 10.15
CA ARG A 293 0.18 5.85 9.63
C ARG A 293 -0.22 5.99 8.17
N LEU A 294 -0.94 7.07 7.86
CA LEU A 294 -1.31 7.46 6.50
C LEU A 294 -0.36 8.56 6.01
N PRO A 295 0.80 8.24 5.40
CA PRO A 295 1.71 9.27 4.90
C PRO A 295 1.12 10.00 3.69
N ASP A 296 1.33 11.31 3.60
CA ASP A 296 1.27 11.98 2.30
C ASP A 296 2.57 11.65 1.57
N LEU A 297 2.52 10.73 0.61
CA LEU A 297 3.72 10.18 -0.02
C LEU A 297 4.66 11.27 -0.57
N ILE A 298 4.14 12.40 -1.03
CA ILE A 298 4.94 13.47 -1.63
C ILE A 298 5.46 14.44 -0.57
N ASN A 299 4.62 14.83 0.39
CA ASN A 299 4.97 15.84 1.39
C ASN A 299 5.77 15.26 2.57
N ASP A 300 5.53 14.00 2.93
CA ASP A 300 6.23 13.32 4.02
C ASP A 300 7.52 12.62 3.57
N ALA A 301 7.82 12.66 2.26
CA ALA A 301 9.04 12.08 1.71
C ALA A 301 10.30 12.75 2.28
N LEU A 302 11.20 11.93 2.81
CA LEU A 302 12.55 12.35 3.22
C LEU A 302 13.43 12.62 1.99
N HIS A 303 13.26 11.81 0.94
CA HIS A 303 13.94 11.96 -0.34
C HIS A 303 13.01 11.55 -1.50
N ARG A 304 13.20 12.16 -2.67
CA ARG A 304 12.47 11.86 -3.90
C ARG A 304 13.43 11.87 -5.08
N SER A 305 13.27 10.92 -5.99
CA SER A 305 14.03 10.82 -7.23
C SER A 305 13.09 10.45 -8.39
N GLY A 306 13.37 10.97 -9.57
CA GLY A 306 12.57 10.75 -10.78
C GLY A 306 11.30 11.61 -10.84
N GLN A 307 10.30 11.12 -11.57
CA GLN A 307 9.08 11.83 -11.90
C GLN A 307 7.90 11.25 -11.10
N ILE A 308 7.51 11.99 -10.05
CA ILE A 308 6.47 11.60 -9.11
C ILE A 308 5.41 12.71 -9.06
N GLU A 309 4.17 12.36 -9.36
CA GLU A 309 3.08 13.33 -9.54
C GLU A 309 1.84 12.94 -8.74
N ARG A 310 1.06 13.92 -8.29
CA ARG A 310 -0.24 13.67 -7.65
C ARG A 310 -1.25 13.25 -8.69
N GLY A 311 -2.21 12.44 -8.24
CA GLY A 311 -3.23 11.89 -9.10
C GLY A 311 -2.83 10.55 -9.70
N CYS A 312 -3.79 9.96 -10.39
CA CYS A 312 -3.58 8.77 -11.21
C CYS A 312 -4.43 8.90 -12.47
N GLU A 313 -3.88 9.53 -13.49
CA GLU A 313 -4.53 9.64 -14.79
C GLU A 313 -4.38 8.36 -15.62
N GLY A 314 -3.59 7.38 -15.12
CA GLY A 314 -3.27 6.15 -15.84
C GLY A 314 -2.31 6.43 -17.00
N PRO A 315 -2.20 5.50 -17.96
CA PRO A 315 -1.37 5.73 -19.13
C PRO A 315 -1.91 6.88 -19.98
N SER A 316 -0.99 7.72 -20.48
CA SER A 316 -1.27 8.94 -21.25
C SER A 316 -2.17 8.69 -22.47
N THR A 317 -2.07 7.49 -23.05
CA THR A 317 -2.88 6.99 -24.17
C THR A 317 -3.22 5.52 -23.95
N THR A 318 -4.41 5.10 -24.38
CA THR A 318 -4.87 3.72 -24.26
C THR A 318 -5.04 3.09 -25.63
N CYS A 319 -4.83 1.77 -25.73
CA CYS A 319 -5.13 1.02 -26.94
C CYS A 319 -6.61 1.19 -27.33
N GLN A 320 -6.83 1.71 -28.53
CA GLN A 320 -8.11 1.78 -29.24
C GLN A 320 -8.06 0.85 -30.45
N GLU A 321 -9.21 0.55 -31.05
CA GLU A 321 -9.29 -0.32 -32.25
C GLU A 321 -8.45 0.21 -33.43
N ASP A 322 -8.25 1.52 -33.51
CA ASP A 322 -7.50 2.22 -34.58
C ASP A 322 -6.09 2.65 -34.15
N SER A 323 -5.62 2.26 -32.97
CA SER A 323 -4.29 2.65 -32.46
C SER A 323 -3.14 2.07 -33.28
N CYS A 324 -3.33 0.88 -33.86
CA CYS A 324 -2.36 0.21 -34.72
C CYS A 324 -2.95 -0.02 -36.10
N GLY A 325 -2.25 0.44 -37.13
CA GLY A 325 -2.61 0.21 -38.52
C GLY A 325 -2.40 -1.24 -38.95
N ASN A 326 -3.01 -1.61 -40.07
CA ASN A 326 -2.73 -2.86 -40.80
C ASN A 326 -2.77 -4.14 -39.95
N GLN A 327 -3.71 -4.20 -38.99
CA GLN A 327 -3.91 -5.32 -38.07
C GLN A 327 -2.72 -5.59 -37.13
N GLY A 328 -1.88 -4.58 -36.87
CA GLY A 328 -0.86 -4.64 -35.82
C GLY A 328 -1.50 -4.85 -34.44
N VAL A 329 -0.81 -5.58 -33.57
CA VAL A 329 -1.33 -5.88 -32.22
C VAL A 329 -0.99 -4.72 -31.28
N CYS A 330 -2.01 -4.03 -30.76
CA CYS A 330 -1.80 -2.97 -29.80
C CYS A 330 -1.42 -3.53 -28.43
N MET A 331 -0.30 -3.07 -27.89
CA MET A 331 0.23 -3.43 -26.58
C MET A 331 0.20 -2.22 -25.65
N GLN A 332 -0.62 -2.30 -24.61
CA GLN A 332 -0.73 -1.23 -23.62
C GLN A 332 0.56 -1.14 -22.77
N GLN A 333 1.12 0.06 -22.67
CA GLN A 333 2.23 0.41 -21.77
C GLN A 333 1.76 1.45 -20.74
N TRP A 334 2.64 1.83 -19.80
CA TRP A 334 2.33 2.87 -18.82
C TRP A 334 2.47 4.28 -19.40
N GLU A 335 3.44 4.51 -20.29
CA GLU A 335 3.65 5.81 -20.92
C GLU A 335 2.81 6.00 -22.19
N GLY A 336 1.97 5.02 -22.55
CA GLY A 336 1.12 5.04 -23.75
C GLY A 336 0.85 3.63 -24.28
N PHE A 337 0.84 3.46 -25.59
CA PHE A 337 0.78 2.14 -26.23
C PHE A 337 1.90 1.97 -27.25
N THR A 338 2.20 0.72 -27.59
CA THR A 338 3.07 0.34 -28.70
C THR A 338 2.34 -0.63 -29.62
N CYS A 339 2.78 -0.76 -30.87
CA CYS A 339 2.21 -1.71 -31.81
C CYS A 339 3.23 -2.78 -32.17
N ASP A 340 2.84 -4.06 -32.04
CA ASP A 340 3.60 -5.17 -32.60
C ASP A 340 3.23 -5.32 -34.08
N CYS A 341 4.16 -4.93 -34.94
CA CYS A 341 4.01 -4.97 -36.40
C CYS A 341 4.61 -6.25 -37.01
N SER A 342 5.14 -7.19 -36.21
CA SER A 342 5.89 -8.37 -36.71
C SER A 342 5.09 -9.29 -37.62
N MET A 343 3.77 -9.34 -37.41
CA MET A 343 2.83 -10.11 -38.24
C MET A 343 2.14 -9.26 -39.31
N THR A 344 2.67 -8.06 -39.59
CA THR A 344 2.20 -7.14 -40.64
C THR A 344 3.28 -6.93 -41.69
N SER A 345 2.92 -6.42 -42.87
CA SER A 345 3.88 -5.99 -43.91
C SER A 345 4.37 -4.55 -43.74
N TYR A 346 4.16 -3.97 -42.55
CA TYR A 346 4.45 -2.57 -42.25
C TYR A 346 5.40 -2.47 -41.05
N SER A 347 6.04 -1.32 -40.92
CA SER A 347 6.93 -0.94 -39.84
C SER A 347 6.46 0.39 -39.22
N GLY A 348 7.31 0.97 -38.37
CA GLY A 348 6.99 2.20 -37.63
C GLY A 348 6.22 1.93 -36.34
N ASN A 349 6.04 2.98 -35.55
CA ASN A 349 5.45 2.89 -34.20
C ASN A 349 3.97 2.50 -34.19
N GLN A 350 3.27 2.66 -35.32
CA GLN A 350 1.84 2.37 -35.48
C GLN A 350 1.55 1.43 -36.66
N CYS A 351 2.58 0.73 -37.18
CA CYS A 351 2.44 -0.20 -38.31
C CYS A 351 1.84 0.45 -39.57
N ASN A 352 2.18 1.71 -39.86
CA ASN A 352 1.70 2.44 -41.04
C ASN A 352 2.81 2.70 -42.07
N ASP A 353 4.07 2.47 -41.71
CA ASP A 353 5.19 2.77 -42.59
C ASP A 353 5.46 1.55 -43.48
N PRO A 354 5.44 1.66 -44.81
CA PRO A 354 5.77 0.55 -45.69
C PRO A 354 7.22 0.11 -45.44
N VAL A 355 7.46 -1.20 -45.39
CA VAL A 355 8.82 -1.73 -45.32
C VAL A 355 9.45 -1.55 -46.70
N GLU A 356 10.41 -0.62 -46.81
CA GLU A 356 11.24 -0.54 -48.02
C GLU A 356 12.12 -1.79 -48.09
N MET A 357 11.76 -2.72 -48.97
CA MET A 357 12.71 -3.72 -49.44
C MET A 357 13.76 -2.95 -50.23
N GLU A 358 14.97 -2.81 -49.68
CA GLU A 358 16.12 -2.49 -50.53
C GLU A 358 16.19 -3.59 -51.59
N ALA A 359 15.77 -3.24 -52.80
CA ALA A 359 16.10 -4.00 -53.99
C ALA A 359 17.62 -3.94 -54.11
N GLY A 360 18.29 -4.91 -53.49
CA GLY A 360 19.67 -5.24 -53.80
C GLY A 360 19.73 -5.56 -55.28
N GLY A 361 20.06 -4.54 -56.08
CA GLY A 361 20.29 -4.67 -57.50
C GLY A 361 21.40 -5.68 -57.74
N SER A 362 20.99 -6.89 -58.12
CA SER A 362 21.83 -7.83 -58.84
C SER A 362 21.10 -8.15 -60.13
N ASP A 363 21.22 -7.22 -61.08
CA ASP A 363 21.25 -7.64 -62.47
C ASP A 363 22.50 -8.53 -62.63
N ASP A 364 22.30 -9.66 -63.31
CA ASP A 364 23.27 -10.73 -63.63
C ASP A 364 23.50 -11.82 -62.57
N LEU A 365 22.55 -12.74 -62.40
CA LEU A 365 22.88 -14.17 -62.25
C LEU A 365 21.92 -15.08 -63.03
N ASN A 366 22.53 -15.84 -63.93
CA ASN A 366 21.99 -16.81 -64.87
C ASN A 366 21.34 -18.03 -64.14
N PRO A 367 20.24 -18.64 -64.61
CA PRO A 367 19.54 -19.70 -63.85
C PRO A 367 20.22 -21.09 -63.82
N PHE A 368 21.54 -21.19 -64.04
CA PHE A 368 22.22 -22.48 -64.24
C PHE A 368 23.28 -22.88 -63.20
N ASP A 369 23.54 -22.09 -62.16
CA ASP A 369 24.59 -22.39 -61.16
C ASP A 369 24.08 -22.84 -59.77
N MET A 370 22.83 -23.29 -59.63
CA MET A 370 22.37 -23.96 -58.40
C MET A 370 22.50 -25.48 -58.48
N MET A 371 23.72 -26.01 -58.57
CA MET A 371 24.03 -27.37 -58.13
C MET A 371 25.55 -27.56 -58.09
N GLU A 372 26.20 -27.17 -56.99
CA GLU A 372 27.31 -27.92 -56.37
C GLU A 372 27.81 -27.22 -55.10
N ASN A 373 28.17 -28.04 -54.11
CA ASN A 373 28.92 -27.73 -52.89
C ASN A 373 28.15 -27.20 -51.67
N TRP A 374 27.45 -28.13 -51.00
CA TRP A 374 27.42 -28.18 -49.55
C TRP A 374 28.31 -29.33 -49.07
N ASP A 375 29.59 -29.02 -48.83
CA ASP A 375 30.47 -29.89 -48.05
C ASP A 375 30.09 -29.80 -46.56
N LEU A 376 29.71 -30.94 -46.00
CA LEU A 376 29.54 -31.17 -44.56
C LEU A 376 30.89 -31.55 -43.93
N PRO A 377 31.23 -31.03 -42.74
CA PRO A 377 32.12 -31.74 -41.82
C PRO A 377 31.35 -32.36 -40.65
N GLN A 378 31.21 -33.68 -40.77
CA GLN A 378 31.44 -34.73 -39.77
C GLN A 378 30.82 -34.62 -38.36
N ALA A 379 29.87 -35.53 -38.13
CA ALA A 379 29.49 -36.06 -36.83
C ALA A 379 30.64 -36.83 -36.18
N VAL A 380 30.90 -36.57 -34.90
CA VAL A 380 31.70 -37.43 -34.03
C VAL A 380 30.73 -38.37 -33.32
N GLY A 381 30.86 -39.66 -33.62
CA GLY A 381 30.03 -40.74 -33.10
C GLY A 381 30.38 -41.18 -31.68
N TRP A 382 29.38 -41.78 -31.03
CA TRP A 382 29.47 -42.58 -29.81
C TRP A 382 29.43 -44.07 -30.18
N GLU A 383 30.39 -44.86 -29.71
CA GLU A 383 30.36 -46.32 -29.42
C GLU A 383 31.46 -46.55 -28.36
N ASN A 384 31.35 -47.34 -27.28
CA ASN A 384 30.44 -48.37 -26.79
C ASN A 384 30.27 -48.24 -25.26
#